data_AF-A0A916I3M3-F1
#
_entry.id   AF-A0A916I3M3-F1
#
_cell.length_a   1.000
_cell.length_b   1.000
_cell.length_c   1.000
_cell.angle_alpha   90.00
_cell.angle_beta   90.00
_cell.angle_gamma   90.00
#
_symmetry.space_group_name_H-M   'P 1'
#
loop_
_entity.id
_entity.type
_entity.pdbx_description
1 polymer ?
#
loop_
_entity_poly.entity_id
_entity_poly.type
_entity_poly.pdbx_seq_one_letter_code
_entity_poly.pdbx_strand_id
1 'polypeptide(L)'
;MIEAQAEMLAKAVGGEAWQSGGDIWVVTRHTGGGLTGEPERYVVFSAEVVCEYESEKAFEDGAAPLKTISLGGEDERWVIQDDEGNVFFEDEDLELGWRDESEAERQARYLETREGGKYWVREQ
;
A
#
# COMPACT_ATOMS: atom_id res chain seq x y z
N MET A 1 13.21 1.94 0.03
CA MET A 1 13.12 2.93 1.12
C MET A 1 14.52 3.43 1.43
N ILE A 2 14.66 4.57 2.14
CA ILE A 2 15.95 4.97 2.75
C ILE A 2 16.15 4.27 4.10
N GLU A 3 17.41 4.21 4.58
CA GLU A 3 17.79 3.56 5.84
C GLU A 3 16.92 3.99 7.03
N ALA A 4 16.77 5.30 7.26
CA ALA A 4 16.01 5.83 8.38
C ALA A 4 14.54 5.38 8.39
N GLN A 5 13.91 5.29 7.21
CA GLN A 5 12.53 4.79 7.09
C GLN A 5 12.45 3.30 7.39
N ALA A 6 13.40 2.51 6.86
CA ALA A 6 13.46 1.08 7.11
C ALA A 6 13.69 0.78 8.61
N GLU A 7 14.57 1.52 9.29
CA GLU A 7 14.79 1.37 10.73
C GLU A 7 13.54 1.70 11.56
N MET A 8 12.82 2.76 11.20
CA MET A 8 11.58 3.14 11.89
C MET A 8 10.51 2.07 11.70
N LEU A 9 10.33 1.59 10.48
CA LEU A 9 9.36 0.55 10.17
C LEU A 9 9.73 -0.78 10.86
N ALA A 10 11.00 -1.18 10.83
CA ALA A 10 11.51 -2.37 11.52
C ALA A 10 11.17 -2.35 13.02
N LYS A 11 11.38 -1.20 13.69
CA LYS A 11 11.00 -1.01 15.09
C LYS A 11 9.49 -1.15 15.33
N ALA A 12 8.67 -0.63 14.41
CA ALA A 12 7.21 -0.69 14.52
C ALA A 12 6.65 -2.10 14.32
N VAL A 13 7.20 -2.85 13.35
CA VAL A 13 6.70 -4.17 12.97
C VAL A 13 7.40 -5.32 13.70
N GLY A 14 8.46 -5.06 14.46
CA GLY A 14 9.28 -6.09 15.10
C GLY A 14 10.07 -6.92 14.08
N GLY A 15 10.66 -6.25 13.10
CA GLY A 15 11.54 -6.83 12.08
C GLY A 15 12.95 -6.25 12.13
N GLU A 16 13.70 -6.44 11.06
CA GLU A 16 15.07 -5.97 10.89
C GLU A 16 15.19 -5.13 9.61
N ALA A 17 15.92 -4.02 9.66
CA ALA A 17 16.24 -3.25 8.46
C ALA A 17 17.41 -3.92 7.73
N TRP A 18 17.28 -4.14 6.43
CA TRP A 18 18.28 -4.81 5.60
C TRP A 18 18.55 -4.03 4.32
N GLN A 19 19.83 -3.90 3.96
CA GLN A 19 20.26 -3.24 2.72
C GLN A 19 20.30 -4.27 1.60
N SER A 20 19.35 -4.19 0.66
CA SER A 20 19.24 -5.13 -0.46
C SER A 20 20.23 -4.87 -1.61
N GLY A 21 21.05 -3.83 -1.47
CA GLY A 21 21.99 -3.35 -2.50
C GLY A 21 21.45 -2.12 -3.25
N GLY A 22 22.36 -1.38 -3.91
CA GLY A 22 21.99 -0.22 -4.74
C GLY A 22 21.22 0.88 -4.01
N ASP A 23 21.60 1.18 -2.75
CA ASP A 23 20.94 2.15 -1.86
C ASP A 23 19.49 1.83 -1.48
N ILE A 24 19.00 0.62 -1.80
CA ILE A 24 17.66 0.17 -1.44
C ILE A 24 17.69 -0.49 -0.07
N TRP A 25 16.86 0.03 0.83
CA TRP A 25 16.57 -0.58 2.12
C TRP A 25 15.18 -1.20 2.14
N VAL A 26 15.09 -2.37 2.76
CA VAL A 26 13.86 -3.13 3.03
C VAL A 26 13.80 -3.50 4.51
N VAL A 27 12.63 -3.94 4.97
CA VAL A 27 12.47 -4.52 6.31
C VAL A 27 12.14 -5.99 6.15
N THR A 28 12.83 -6.85 6.88
CA THR A 28 12.60 -8.29 6.91
C THR A 28 12.04 -8.70 8.26
N ARG A 29 11.17 -9.71 8.29
CA ARG A 29 10.58 -10.21 9.53
C ARG A 29 10.26 -11.68 9.42
N HIS A 30 10.73 -12.44 10.39
CA HIS A 30 10.21 -13.77 10.67
C HIS A 30 8.85 -13.65 11.37
N THR A 31 7.79 -14.11 10.73
CA THR A 31 6.52 -14.29 11.44
C THR A 31 6.62 -15.62 12.16
N GLY A 32 6.85 -15.56 13.48
CA GLY A 32 6.82 -16.76 14.30
C GLY A 32 5.53 -17.54 14.04
N GLY A 33 5.64 -18.86 13.89
CA GLY A 33 4.49 -19.75 13.85
C GLY A 33 3.69 -19.53 15.14
N GLY A 34 2.65 -18.71 15.05
CA GLY A 34 1.91 -18.26 16.22
C GLY A 34 1.19 -19.40 16.92
N LEU A 35 0.49 -19.07 18.01
CA LEU A 35 -0.41 -19.97 18.75
C LEU A 35 -1.48 -20.67 17.89
N THR A 36 -1.60 -20.29 16.61
CA THR A 36 -2.51 -20.82 15.60
C THR A 36 -1.99 -22.07 14.86
N GLY A 37 -0.72 -22.45 15.06
CA GLY A 37 -0.13 -23.62 14.42
C GLY A 37 0.23 -23.43 12.94
N GLU A 38 0.24 -22.19 12.46
CA GLU A 38 0.69 -21.88 11.10
C GLU A 38 2.22 -21.99 10.97
N PRO A 39 2.74 -22.39 9.79
CA PRO A 39 4.18 -22.44 9.56
C PRO A 39 4.79 -21.04 9.68
N GLU A 40 6.03 -20.98 10.16
CA GLU A 40 6.83 -19.77 10.10
C GLU A 40 6.94 -19.27 8.66
N ARG A 41 6.81 -17.96 8.46
CA ARG A 41 6.96 -17.29 7.16
C ARG A 41 7.99 -16.18 7.27
N TYR A 42 8.52 -15.80 6.11
CA TYR A 42 9.44 -14.68 5.99
C TYR A 42 8.78 -13.54 5.22
N VAL A 43 8.64 -12.38 5.84
CA VAL A 43 7.95 -11.22 5.26
C VAL A 43 8.96 -10.12 4.97
N VAL A 44 8.93 -9.59 3.75
CA VAL A 44 9.80 -8.50 3.28
C VAL A 44 8.93 -7.30 2.92
N PHE A 45 9.22 -6.16 3.53
CA PHE A 45 8.58 -4.87 3.27
C PHE A 45 9.54 -4.00 2.47
N SER A 46 9.09 -3.54 1.31
CA SER A 46 9.74 -2.49 0.53
C SER A 46 8.90 -1.21 0.60
N ALA A 47 9.30 -0.18 -0.17
CA ALA A 47 8.48 1.03 -0.28
C ALA A 47 7.17 0.78 -1.05
N GLU A 48 7.16 -0.18 -1.97
CA GLU A 48 6.09 -0.35 -2.96
C GLU A 48 5.27 -1.62 -2.73
N VAL A 49 5.89 -2.65 -2.14
CA VAL A 49 5.30 -3.96 -1.96
C VAL A 49 5.70 -4.60 -0.63
N VAL A 50 4.81 -5.43 -0.11
CA VAL A 50 5.05 -6.38 0.97
C VAL A 50 4.92 -7.78 0.40
N CYS A 51 5.95 -8.61 0.58
CA CYS A 51 6.00 -9.98 0.07
C CYS A 51 6.12 -10.98 1.22
N GLU A 52 5.34 -12.06 1.16
CA GLU A 52 5.45 -13.22 2.06
C GLU A 52 6.14 -14.37 1.33
N TYR A 53 7.14 -14.98 1.96
CA TYR A 53 7.91 -16.12 1.46
C TYR A 53 7.83 -17.30 2.43
N GLU A 54 8.10 -18.49 1.91
CA GLU A 54 8.17 -19.70 2.73
C GLU A 54 9.29 -19.62 3.78
N SER A 55 10.43 -19.03 3.42
CA SER A 55 11.58 -18.87 4.30
C SER A 55 12.48 -17.74 3.79
N GLU A 56 13.41 -17.29 4.63
CA GLU A 56 14.49 -16.37 4.24
C GLU A 56 15.27 -16.90 3.02
N LYS A 57 15.62 -18.18 3.04
CA LYS A 57 16.31 -18.83 1.92
C LYS A 57 15.52 -18.75 0.61
N ALA A 58 14.20 -18.91 0.66
CA ALA A 58 13.37 -18.79 -0.55
C ALA A 58 13.42 -17.37 -1.14
N PHE A 59 13.49 -16.35 -0.28
CA PHE A 59 13.72 -14.97 -0.70
C PHE A 59 15.12 -14.79 -1.31
N GLU A 60 16.17 -15.25 -0.64
CA GLU A 60 17.56 -15.15 -1.10
C GLU A 60 17.82 -15.88 -2.43
N ASP A 61 17.19 -17.05 -2.62
CA ASP A 61 17.27 -17.84 -3.85
C ASP A 61 16.42 -17.24 -4.99
N GLY A 62 15.68 -16.15 -4.73
CA GLY A 62 14.84 -15.47 -5.73
C GLY A 62 13.57 -16.24 -6.11
N ALA A 63 13.04 -17.06 -5.20
CA ALA A 63 11.78 -17.76 -5.41
C ALA A 63 10.60 -16.77 -5.51
N ALA A 64 9.49 -17.22 -6.12
CA ALA A 64 8.27 -16.42 -6.16
C ALA A 64 7.67 -16.27 -4.73
N PRO A 65 7.17 -15.07 -4.37
CA PRO A 65 6.47 -14.89 -3.11
C PRO A 65 5.16 -15.69 -3.08
N LEU A 66 4.78 -16.16 -1.88
CA LEU A 66 3.50 -16.81 -1.62
C LEU A 66 2.34 -15.82 -1.72
N LYS A 67 2.57 -14.58 -1.26
CA LYS A 67 1.61 -13.47 -1.32
C LYS A 67 2.37 -12.18 -1.56
N THR A 68 1.72 -11.27 -2.28
CA THR A 68 2.21 -9.91 -2.51
C THR A 68 1.08 -8.92 -2.23
N ILE A 69 1.38 -7.91 -1.42
CA ILE A 69 0.53 -6.74 -1.21
C ILE A 69 1.25 -5.56 -1.81
N SER A 70 0.70 -4.95 -2.86
CA SER A 70 1.18 -3.67 -3.35
C SER A 70 0.69 -2.55 -2.43
N LEU A 71 1.62 -1.75 -1.92
CA LEU A 71 1.36 -0.58 -1.07
C LEU A 71 0.92 0.65 -1.88
N GLY A 72 0.92 0.53 -3.21
CA GLY A 72 0.57 1.60 -4.14
C GLY A 72 1.79 2.46 -4.48
N GLY A 73 1.98 2.67 -5.78
CA GLY A 73 2.89 3.64 -6.37
C GLY A 73 2.29 4.05 -7.70
N GLU A 74 2.25 5.35 -8.00
CA GLU A 74 1.73 5.99 -9.25
C GLU A 74 0.52 5.31 -9.92
N ASP A 75 -0.33 4.59 -9.17
CA ASP A 75 -1.57 4.07 -9.72
C ASP A 75 -2.43 5.29 -9.98
N GLU A 76 -2.81 5.52 -11.24
CA GLU A 76 -3.73 6.58 -11.66
C GLU A 76 -4.95 6.54 -10.73
N ARG A 77 -4.98 7.46 -9.76
CA ARG A 77 -6.06 7.56 -8.78
C ARG A 77 -7.00 8.65 -9.24
N TRP A 78 -8.28 8.40 -8.99
CA TRP A 78 -9.34 9.30 -9.38
C TRP A 78 -9.88 9.98 -8.14
N VAL A 79 -9.97 11.30 -8.16
CA VAL A 79 -10.59 12.10 -7.10
C VAL A 79 -11.81 12.81 -7.64
N ILE A 80 -12.74 13.13 -6.75
CA ILE A 80 -13.92 13.92 -7.11
C ILE A 80 -13.65 15.36 -6.71
N GLN A 81 -13.95 16.31 -7.60
CA GLN A 81 -13.85 17.73 -7.32
C GLN A 81 -15.21 18.41 -7.53
N ASP A 82 -15.57 19.32 -6.62
CA ASP A 82 -16.75 20.18 -6.76
C ASP A 82 -16.42 21.53 -7.41
N ASP A 83 -17.45 22.35 -7.63
CA ASP A 83 -17.34 23.68 -8.25
C ASP A 83 -16.67 24.74 -7.36
N GLU A 84 -16.57 24.49 -6.05
CA GLU A 84 -15.84 25.32 -5.09
C GLU A 84 -14.35 24.94 -5.02
N GLY A 85 -13.97 23.81 -5.62
CA GLY A 85 -12.61 23.30 -5.70
C GLY A 85 -12.24 22.33 -4.59
N ASN A 86 -13.19 21.91 -3.75
CA ASN A 86 -12.98 20.88 -2.73
C ASN A 86 -12.73 19.53 -3.40
N VAL A 87 -11.81 18.76 -2.83
CA VAL A 87 -11.43 17.43 -3.34
C VAL A 87 -11.90 16.37 -2.36
N PHE A 88 -12.58 15.36 -2.88
CA PHE A 88 -13.08 14.24 -2.11
C PHE A 88 -12.29 12.99 -2.48
N PHE A 89 -11.90 12.25 -1.44
CA PHE A 89 -11.08 11.04 -1.53
C PHE A 89 -11.91 9.81 -1.18
N GLU A 90 -11.46 8.64 -1.64
CA GLU A 90 -12.02 7.34 -1.20
C GLU A 90 -11.63 7.08 0.27
N ASP A 91 -10.39 7.42 0.61
CA ASP A 91 -9.86 7.40 1.98
C ASP A 91 -9.37 8.81 2.33
N GLU A 92 -10.11 9.50 3.20
CA GLU A 92 -9.80 10.88 3.61
C GLU A 92 -8.56 10.97 4.52
N ASP A 93 -8.29 9.95 5.33
CA ASP A 93 -7.15 9.95 6.26
C ASP A 93 -5.82 9.80 5.51
N LEU A 94 -5.85 9.08 4.39
CA LEU A 94 -4.68 8.82 3.55
C LEU A 94 -4.64 9.71 2.29
N GLU A 95 -5.64 10.56 2.06
CA GLU A 95 -5.81 11.38 0.86
C GLU A 95 -5.71 10.55 -0.45
N LEU A 96 -6.31 9.36 -0.44
CA LEU A 96 -6.26 8.43 -1.57
C LEU A 96 -7.53 8.49 -2.41
N GLY A 97 -7.37 8.75 -3.70
CA GLY A 97 -8.44 8.61 -4.68
C GLY A 97 -8.80 7.15 -5.01
N TRP A 98 -9.93 6.97 -5.66
CA TRP A 98 -10.41 5.69 -6.16
C TRP A 98 -9.42 5.07 -7.16
N ARG A 99 -9.31 3.75 -7.13
CA ARG A 99 -8.49 2.99 -8.12
C ARG A 99 -9.14 2.87 -9.50
N ASP A 100 -10.45 3.08 -9.57
CA ASP A 100 -11.25 2.90 -10.77
C ASP A 100 -12.07 4.17 -11.07
N GLU A 101 -11.92 4.71 -12.27
CA GLU A 101 -12.62 5.92 -12.72
C GLU A 101 -14.14 5.76 -12.65
N SER A 102 -14.65 4.61 -13.07
CA SER A 102 -16.10 4.37 -13.13
C SER A 102 -16.73 4.32 -11.74
N GLU A 103 -16.00 3.84 -10.73
CA GLU A 103 -16.39 3.89 -9.33
C GLU A 103 -16.41 5.33 -8.80
N ALA A 104 -15.38 6.12 -9.10
CA ALA A 104 -15.36 7.55 -8.76
C ALA A 104 -16.53 8.29 -9.42
N GLU A 105 -16.86 8.00 -10.68
CA GLU A 105 -17.98 8.64 -11.39
C GLU A 105 -19.34 8.27 -10.80
N ARG A 106 -19.49 7.01 -10.38
CA ARG A 106 -20.70 6.56 -9.69
C ARG A 106 -20.87 7.31 -8.37
N GLN A 107 -19.77 7.51 -7.65
CA GLN A 107 -19.78 8.25 -6.39
C GLN A 107 -20.02 9.75 -6.59
N ALA A 108 -19.45 10.36 -7.63
CA ALA A 108 -19.72 11.75 -8.00
C ALA A 108 -21.21 11.98 -8.28
N ARG A 109 -21.85 11.09 -9.05
CA ARG A 109 -23.31 11.13 -9.31
C ARG A 109 -24.15 10.96 -8.06
N TYR A 110 -23.67 10.14 -7.12
CA TYR A 110 -24.33 9.99 -5.82
C TYR A 110 -24.29 11.30 -5.02
N LEU A 111 -23.14 11.99 -5.00
CA LEU A 111 -22.98 13.29 -4.34
C LEU A 111 -23.87 14.37 -5.01
N GLU A 112 -23.91 14.43 -6.34
CA GLU A 112 -24.81 15.33 -7.09
C GLU A 112 -26.28 15.14 -6.68
N THR A 113 -26.71 13.89 -6.52
CA THR A 113 -28.08 13.56 -6.13
C THR A 113 -28.38 13.93 -4.67
N ARG A 114 -27.39 13.77 -3.78
CA ARG A 114 -27.56 13.92 -2.33
C ARG A 114 -27.47 15.38 -1.86
N GLU A 115 -26.49 16.11 -2.39
CA GLU A 115 -26.11 17.42 -1.87
C GLU A 115 -26.50 18.57 -2.81
N GLY A 116 -26.80 18.23 -4.07
CA GLY A 116 -26.91 19.23 -5.13
C GLY A 116 -25.53 19.82 -5.47
N GLY A 117 -25.41 20.40 -6.66
CA GLY A 117 -24.14 20.91 -7.17
C GLY A 117 -23.61 20.08 -8.34
N LYS A 118 -22.40 20.41 -8.80
CA LYS A 118 -21.72 19.72 -9.89
C LYS A 118 -20.45 19.09 -9.36
N TYR A 119 -20.28 17.80 -9.64
CA TYR A 119 -19.10 17.05 -9.24
C TYR A 119 -18.50 16.42 -10.49
N TRP A 120 -17.19 16.43 -10.62
CA TRP A 120 -16.50 15.73 -11.69
C TRP A 120 -15.32 14.95 -11.16
N VAL A 121 -15.00 13.89 -11.90
CA VAL A 121 -13.88 13.01 -11.63
C VAL A 121 -12.66 13.53 -12.39
N ARG A 122 -11.49 13.52 -11.74
CA ARG A 122 -10.21 13.78 -12.40
C ARG A 122 -9.13 12.89 -11.82
N GLU A 123 -8.11 12.67 -12.63
CA GLU A 123 -6.86 12.04 -12.18
C GLU A 123 -6.15 12.94 -11.17
N GLN A 124 -5.54 12.32 -10.16
CA GLN A 124 -4.83 12.95 -9.05
C GLN A 124 -3.43 13.41 -9.45
#